data_AF-W7IQK7-F1
#
_entry.id   AF-W7IQK7-F1
#
_cell.length_a   1.000
_cell.length_b   1.000
_cell.length_c   1.000
_cell.angle_alpha   90.00
_cell.angle_beta   90.00
_cell.angle_gamma   90.00
#
_symmetry.space_group_name_H-M   'P 1'
#
loop_
_entity.id
_entity.type
_entity.pdbx_description
1 polymer ?
#
loop_
_entity_poly.entity_id
_entity_poly.type
_entity_poly.pdbx_seq_one_letter_code
_entity_poly.pdbx_strand_id
1 'polypeptide(L)'
;MGLLDRFYRVPHDLRHFEREIGKLAVLMDAVTPPGMVRAARDEVTRQSIQVRARLAAQGRLGELRRFRTRVLASADFMDGTMYHRVFVPYIETILPKTRGE
;
A
#
# COMPACT_ATOMS: atom_id res chain seq x y z
N MET A 1 -16.82 14.70 9.85
CA MET A 1 -16.97 13.67 8.80
C MET A 1 -16.42 12.36 9.35
N GLY A 2 -17.26 11.39 9.69
CA GLY A 2 -16.81 10.10 10.21
C GLY A 2 -17.88 9.04 10.02
N LEU A 3 -17.72 8.21 8.99
CA LEU A 3 -18.70 7.15 8.65
C LEU A 3 -18.14 5.94 7.88
N LEU A 4 -16.85 5.90 7.50
CA LEU A 4 -16.29 4.78 6.70
C LEU A 4 -15.24 3.92 7.42
N ASP A 5 -14.71 4.34 8.57
CA ASP A 5 -13.55 3.68 9.17
C ASP A 5 -13.89 2.57 10.20
N ARG A 6 -15.13 2.53 10.71
CA ARG A 6 -15.46 1.73 11.92
C ARG A 6 -15.67 0.23 11.69
N PHE A 7 -15.87 -0.23 10.45
CA PHE A 7 -16.25 -1.63 10.17
C PHE A 7 -15.33 -2.40 9.21
N TYR A 8 -14.27 -1.79 8.68
CA TYR A 8 -13.29 -2.51 7.85
C TYR A 8 -12.05 -2.85 8.65
N ARG A 9 -12.14 -3.93 9.44
CA ARG A 9 -10.96 -4.54 10.06
C ARG A 9 -10.05 -5.02 8.93
N VAL A 10 -8.86 -4.42 8.80
CA VAL A 10 -7.81 -4.95 7.92
C VAL A 10 -7.61 -6.41 8.33
N PRO A 11 -7.72 -7.36 7.38
CA PRO A 11 -7.44 -8.77 7.64
C PRO A 11 -6.12 -8.87 8.36
N HIS A 12 -6.04 -9.66 9.44
CA HIS A 12 -4.87 -9.69 10.30
C HIS A 12 -3.58 -9.98 9.50
N ASP A 13 -3.72 -10.76 8.42
CA ASP A 13 -2.71 -11.09 7.43
C ASP A 13 -2.20 -9.92 6.57
N LEU A 14 -2.96 -8.83 6.43
CA LEU A 14 -2.57 -7.64 5.65
C LEU A 14 -2.02 -6.50 6.51
N ARG A 15 -2.18 -6.56 7.83
CA ARG A 15 -1.75 -5.50 8.77
C ARG A 15 -0.25 -5.25 8.73
N HIS A 16 0.55 -6.31 8.62
CA HIS A 16 2.00 -6.17 8.54
C HIS A 16 2.39 -5.40 7.27
N PHE A 17 1.81 -5.81 6.14
CA PHE A 17 2.08 -5.18 4.85
C PHE A 17 1.60 -3.72 4.79
N GLU A 18 0.43 -3.43 5.37
CA GLU A 18 -0.06 -2.05 5.54
C GLU A 18 0.93 -1.19 6.32
N ARG A 19 1.48 -1.73 7.42
CA ARG A 19 2.44 -1.03 8.26
C ARG A 19 3.73 -0.72 7.50
N GLU A 20 4.25 -1.66 6.71
CA GLU A 20 5.47 -1.40 5.91
C GLU A 20 5.22 -0.35 4.82
N ILE A 21 4.04 -0.35 4.18
CA ILE A 21 3.68 0.71 3.24
C ILE A 21 3.54 2.07 3.94
N GLY A 22 2.93 2.11 5.12
CA GLY A 22 2.83 3.34 5.93
C GLY A 22 4.21 3.89 6.31
N LYS A 23 5.16 3.02 6.71
CA LYS A 23 6.55 3.43 6.94
C LYS A 23 7.18 4.00 5.67
N LEU A 24 6.99 3.35 4.53
CA LEU A 24 7.50 3.85 3.25
C LEU A 24 6.95 5.23 2.91
N ALA A 25 5.64 5.46 3.11
CA ALA A 25 5.01 6.76 2.87
C ALA A 25 5.65 7.85 3.74
N VAL A 26 5.83 7.60 5.04
CA VAL A 26 6.51 8.53 5.96
C VAL A 26 7.95 8.80 5.53
N LEU A 27 8.71 7.77 5.15
CA LEU A 27 10.10 7.95 4.70
C LEU A 27 10.18 8.76 3.39
N MET A 28 9.22 8.56 2.48
CA MET A 28 9.14 9.29 1.22
C MET A 28 8.80 10.78 1.44
N ASP A 29 8.01 11.10 2.45
CA ASP A 29 7.64 12.47 2.80
C ASP A 29 8.76 13.21 3.57
N ALA A 30 9.45 12.51 4.48
CA ALA A 30 10.34 13.12 5.48
C ALA A 30 11.75 13.57 4.99
N VAL A 31 11.95 13.86 3.70
CA VAL A 31 13.29 14.21 3.12
C VAL A 31 14.37 13.19 3.54
N THR A 32 13.98 11.92 3.61
CA THR A 32 14.84 10.83 4.10
C THR A 32 15.95 10.52 3.09
N PRO A 33 17.16 10.11 3.55
CA PRO A 33 18.20 9.64 2.66
C PRO A 33 17.70 8.58 1.66
N PRO A 34 18.06 8.69 0.36
CA PRO A 34 17.51 7.84 -0.70
C PRO A 34 17.78 6.34 -0.48
N GLY A 35 18.85 5.98 0.23
CA GLY A 35 19.16 4.60 0.58
C GLY A 35 18.12 3.94 1.49
N MET A 36 17.56 4.67 2.45
CA MET A 36 16.52 4.12 3.35
C MET A 36 15.18 3.96 2.63
N VAL A 37 14.83 4.93 1.78
CA VAL A 37 13.64 4.84 0.92
C VAL A 37 13.75 3.62 0.01
N ARG A 38 14.92 3.37 -0.58
CA ARG A 38 15.16 2.20 -1.43
C ARG A 38 14.99 0.88 -0.67
N ALA A 39 15.60 0.74 0.50
CA ALA A 39 15.46 -0.47 1.32
C ALA A 39 14.00 -0.74 1.70
N ALA A 40 13.25 0.30 2.09
CA ALA A 40 11.83 0.18 2.39
C ALA A 40 11.00 -0.20 1.16
N ARG A 41 11.30 0.35 -0.02
CA ARG A 41 10.66 -0.06 -1.29
C ARG A 41 10.92 -1.51 -1.64
N ASP A 42 12.15 -1.99 -1.47
CA ASP A 42 12.50 -3.36 -1.80
C ASP A 42 11.74 -4.35 -0.90
N GLU A 43 11.61 -4.02 0.39
CA GLU A 43 10.85 -4.84 1.34
C GLU A 43 9.35 -4.82 1.04
N VAL A 44 8.75 -3.64 0.81
CA VAL A 44 7.33 -3.53 0.40
C VAL A 44 7.07 -4.30 -0.90
N THR A 45 7.98 -4.24 -1.87
CA THR A 45 7.86 -4.98 -3.13
C THR A 45 7.87 -6.49 -2.87
N ARG A 46 8.81 -6.99 -2.06
CA ARG A 46 8.88 -8.41 -1.68
C ARG A 46 7.60 -8.88 -1.00
N GLN A 47 7.09 -8.11 -0.03
CA GLN A 47 5.86 -8.46 0.67
C GLN A 47 4.64 -8.45 -0.25
N SER A 48 4.58 -7.52 -1.21
CA SER A 48 3.48 -7.46 -2.17
C SER A 48 3.34 -8.76 -2.97
N ILE A 49 4.46 -9.37 -3.37
CA ILE A 49 4.48 -10.64 -4.11
C ILE A 49 3.92 -11.76 -3.24
N GLN A 50 4.37 -11.86 -1.99
CA GLN A 50 3.92 -12.89 -1.04
C GLN A 50 2.42 -12.74 -0.73
N VAL A 51 1.96 -11.53 -0.46
CA VAL A 51 0.56 -11.22 -0.18
C VAL A 51 -0.32 -11.56 -1.38
N ARG A 52 0.09 -11.17 -2.59
CA ARG A 52 -0.66 -11.47 -3.82
C ARG A 52 -0.74 -12.96 -4.08
N ALA A 53 0.38 -13.70 -3.97
CA ALA A 53 0.41 -15.14 -4.15
C ALA A 53 -0.51 -15.84 -3.14
N ARG A 54 -0.47 -15.42 -1.88
CA ARG A 54 -1.33 -15.95 -0.81
C ARG A 54 -2.81 -15.68 -1.07
N LEU A 55 -3.18 -14.44 -1.41
CA LEU A 55 -4.58 -14.09 -1.68
C LEU A 55 -5.10 -14.76 -2.96
N ALA A 56 -4.26 -14.94 -3.98
CA ALA A 56 -4.59 -15.71 -5.17
C ALA A 56 -4.91 -17.17 -4.84
N ALA A 57 -4.07 -17.82 -4.03
CA ALA A 57 -4.28 -19.20 -3.57
C ALA A 57 -5.59 -19.37 -2.77
N GLN A 58 -6.06 -18.30 -2.14
CA GLN A 58 -7.31 -18.28 -1.37
C GLN A 58 -8.52 -17.80 -2.17
N GLY A 59 -8.38 -17.44 -3.45
CA GLY A 59 -9.46 -16.84 -4.25
C GLY A 59 -9.92 -15.45 -3.76
N ARG A 60 -9.10 -14.76 -2.95
CA ARG A 60 -9.44 -13.51 -2.25
C ARG A 60 -8.84 -12.26 -2.93
N LEU A 61 -8.62 -12.30 -4.24
CA LEU A 61 -8.02 -11.18 -4.98
C LEU A 61 -8.86 -9.88 -4.89
N GLY A 62 -10.18 -9.97 -4.68
CA GLY A 62 -11.03 -8.81 -4.43
C GLY A 62 -10.66 -7.99 -3.19
N GLU A 63 -9.93 -8.58 -2.24
CA GLU A 63 -9.42 -7.87 -1.05
C GLU A 63 -8.23 -6.96 -1.37
N LEU A 64 -7.42 -7.31 -2.38
CA LEU A 64 -6.33 -6.44 -2.85
C LEU A 64 -6.86 -5.09 -3.32
N ARG A 65 -8.02 -5.08 -3.99
CA ARG A 65 -8.66 -3.85 -4.48
C ARG A 65 -9.02 -2.92 -3.32
N ARG A 66 -9.69 -3.46 -2.29
CA ARG A 66 -10.07 -2.70 -1.09
C ARG A 66 -8.83 -2.22 -0.33
N PHE A 67 -7.84 -3.09 -0.21
CA PHE A 67 -6.57 -2.79 0.44
C PHE A 67 -5.83 -1.65 -0.26
N ARG A 68 -5.76 -1.66 -1.59
CA ARG A 68 -5.15 -0.59 -2.39
C ARG A 68 -5.81 0.76 -2.11
N THR A 69 -7.14 0.86 -2.19
CA THR A 69 -7.87 2.11 -1.93
C THR A 69 -7.55 2.67 -0.54
N ARG A 70 -7.47 1.80 0.47
CA ARG A 70 -7.11 2.20 1.83
C ARG A 70 -5.67 2.68 1.95
N VAL A 71 -4.72 1.97 1.36
CA VAL A 71 -3.31 2.37 1.33
C VAL A 71 -3.14 3.75 0.70
N LEU A 72 -3.79 3.98 -0.44
CA LEU A 72 -3.77 5.28 -1.10
C LEU A 72 -4.34 6.38 -0.19
N ALA A 73 -5.49 6.14 0.44
CA ALA A 73 -6.07 7.10 1.39
C ALA A 73 -5.19 7.34 2.63
N SER A 74 -4.42 6.36 3.08
CA SER A 74 -3.55 6.50 4.24
C SER A 74 -2.35 7.43 4.02
N ALA A 75 -2.03 7.72 2.76
CA ALA A 75 -0.93 8.60 2.36
C ALA A 75 -1.42 9.99 1.92
N ASP A 76 -2.66 10.36 2.21
CA ASP A 76 -3.25 11.69 1.89
C ASP A 76 -2.52 12.86 2.58
N PHE A 77 -1.73 12.58 3.63
CA PHE A 77 -0.88 13.58 4.30
C PHE A 77 0.35 13.98 3.49
N MET A 78 0.74 13.18 2.49
CA MET A 78 1.95 13.44 1.69
C MET A 78 1.77 14.67 0.81
N ASP A 79 2.87 15.37 0.51
CA ASP A 79 2.85 16.41 -0.52
C ASP A 79 2.20 15.91 -1.82
N GLY A 80 1.29 16.69 -2.40
CA GLY A 80 0.50 16.27 -3.56
C GLY A 80 1.35 15.87 -4.77
N THR A 81 2.52 16.51 -4.96
CA THR A 81 3.44 16.13 -6.04
C THR A 81 4.07 14.77 -5.75
N MET A 82 4.55 14.57 -4.52
CA MET A 82 5.16 13.30 -4.11
C MET A 82 4.14 12.15 -4.12
N TYR A 83 2.93 12.41 -3.64
CA TYR A 83 1.82 11.48 -3.65
C TYR A 83 1.45 11.05 -5.07
N HIS A 84 1.10 11.99 -5.95
CA HIS A 84 0.60 11.67 -7.28
C HIS A 84 1.69 11.20 -8.25
N ARG A 85 2.92 11.73 -8.17
CA ARG A 85 3.98 11.39 -9.14
C ARG A 85 4.83 10.20 -8.73
N VAL A 86 4.87 9.86 -7.45
CA VAL A 86 5.80 8.83 -6.95
C VAL A 86 5.08 7.74 -6.17
N PHE A 87 4.29 8.09 -5.16
CA PHE A 87 3.65 7.11 -4.30
C PHE A 87 2.55 6.32 -5.03
N VAL A 88 1.59 7.00 -5.66
CA VAL A 88 0.48 6.37 -6.38
C VAL A 88 0.98 5.40 -7.47
N PRO A 89 1.88 5.79 -8.40
CA PRO A 89 2.37 4.89 -9.45
C PRO A 89 3.12 3.68 -8.88
N TYR A 90 3.86 3.87 -7.80
CA TYR A 90 4.54 2.78 -7.11
C TYR A 90 3.54 1.78 -6.51
N ILE A 91 2.53 2.26 -5.77
CA ILE A 91 1.49 1.41 -5.18
C ILE A 91 0.71 0.66 -6.28
N GLU A 92 0.38 1.31 -7.39
CA GLU A 92 -0.28 0.66 -8.53
C GLU A 92 0.58 -0.42 -9.19
N THR A 93 1.92 -0.32 -9.10
CA THR A 93 2.83 -1.34 -9.61
C THR A 93 2.81 -2.61 -8.74
N ILE A 94 2.87 -2.44 -7.42
CA ILE A 94 2.90 -3.57 -6.48
C ILE A 94 1.52 -4.17 -6.21
N LEU A 95 0.47 -3.35 -6.30
CA LEU A 95 -0.94 -3.71 -6.13
C LEU A 95 -1.74 -3.32 -7.37
N PRO A 96 -1.56 -4.04 -8.49
CA PRO A 96 -2.20 -3.70 -9.76
C PRO A 96 -3.72 -3.80 -9.68
N LYS A 97 -4.40 -3.05 -10.55
CA LYS A 97 -5.84 -3.22 -10.79
C LYS A 97 -6.10 -4.67 -11.21
N THR A 98 -6.96 -5.38 -10.49
CA THR A 98 -7.42 -6.70 -10.92
C THR A 98 -8.22 -6.54 -12.21
N ARG A 99 -7.93 -7.35 -13.22
CA ARG A 99 -8.57 -7.31 -14.56
C ARG A 99 -10.10 -7.27 -14.41
N GLY A 100 -10.74 -6.16 -14.77
CA GLY A 100 -12.16 -5.88 -14.52
C GLY A 100 -12.46 -4.51 -13.88
N GLU A 101 -11.44 -3.66 -13.73
CA GLU A 101 -11.52 -2.28 -13.24
C GLU A 101 -11.08 -1.28 -14.33
#